data_AF-A0A7Y5NQW6-F1
#
_entry.id   AF-A0A7Y5NQW6-F1
#
_cell.length_a   1.000
_cell.length_b   1.000
_cell.length_c   1.000
_cell.angle_alpha   90.00
_cell.angle_beta   90.00
_cell.angle_gamma   90.00
#
_symmetry.space_group_name_H-M   'P 1'
#
loop_
_entity.id
_entity.type
_entity.pdbx_description
1 polymer ?
#
loop_
_entity_poly.entity_id
_entity_poly.type
_entity_poly.pdbx_seq_one_letter_code
_entity_poly.pdbx_strand_id
1 'polypeptide(L)'
;MACSASTGAPVALRPVAPNELRAPSDFDHIEDRTDRSRALFVEASRVLSHPRCVNCHPNGDAPFQGMNLERHDPPAIRGPEGHGVVGMECTSCHQDRNQDLARVPGAPKWALAPIEMAWVGKTRAEVCAQLKDSKRNGGKTLQQIVEHSAHDELVAWGWAPGVGREPAPGTQKQFGALVAAWVESGAECPDEEAKR
;
A
#
# COMPACT_ATOMS: atom_id res chain seq x y z
N MET A 1 -10.74 46.13 9.28
CA MET A 1 -11.09 44.88 8.56
C MET A 1 -10.33 43.73 9.19
N ALA A 2 -10.98 42.90 10.00
CA ALA A 2 -10.43 41.62 10.42
C ALA A 2 -11.11 40.53 9.56
N CYS A 3 -10.34 39.82 8.74
CA CYS A 3 -10.83 38.64 8.03
C CYS A 3 -11.09 37.55 9.07
N SER A 4 -12.37 37.22 9.28
CA SER A 4 -12.75 36.04 10.04
C SER A 4 -12.54 34.82 9.16
N ALA A 5 -11.59 33.96 9.51
CA ALA A 5 -11.48 32.62 8.94
C ALA A 5 -12.66 31.79 9.47
N SER A 6 -13.55 31.38 8.57
CA SER A 6 -14.66 30.50 8.89
C SER A 6 -14.10 29.09 9.10
N THR A 7 -13.92 28.67 10.34
CA THR A 7 -13.61 27.28 10.67
C THR A 7 -14.89 26.46 10.57
N GLY A 8 -15.23 26.01 9.35
CA GLY A 8 -16.28 25.02 9.13
C GLY A 8 -15.94 23.74 9.89
N ALA A 9 -16.93 23.14 10.55
CA ALA A 9 -16.74 21.85 11.22
C ALA A 9 -16.31 20.79 10.17
N PRO A 10 -15.36 19.90 10.50
CA PRO A 10 -14.93 18.86 9.58
C PRO A 10 -16.13 17.97 9.24
N VAL A 11 -16.48 17.93 7.95
CA VAL A 11 -17.53 17.04 7.45
C VAL A 11 -17.06 15.60 7.65
N ALA A 12 -17.88 14.80 8.33
CA ALA A 12 -17.53 13.43 8.63
C ALA A 12 -17.65 12.55 7.38
N LEU A 13 -16.55 11.88 7.00
CA LEU A 13 -16.57 10.86 5.96
C LEU A 13 -17.53 9.72 6.35
N ARG A 14 -18.19 9.13 5.35
CA ARG A 14 -19.07 7.96 5.53
C ARG A 14 -18.34 6.85 6.30
N PRO A 15 -18.95 6.19 7.29
CA PRO A 15 -18.32 5.03 7.94
C PRO A 15 -18.21 3.84 6.97
N VAL A 16 -17.11 3.10 7.06
CA VAL A 16 -16.83 1.90 6.26
C VAL A 16 -16.24 0.82 7.16
N ALA A 17 -16.48 -0.45 6.82
CA ALA A 17 -15.89 -1.56 7.55
C ALA A 17 -14.36 -1.61 7.38
N PRO A 18 -13.61 -2.30 8.27
CA PRO A 18 -12.14 -2.40 8.17
C PRO A 18 -11.65 -2.95 6.82
N ASN A 19 -12.40 -3.89 6.23
CA ASN A 19 -12.14 -4.53 4.94
C ASN A 19 -12.74 -3.79 3.72
N GLU A 20 -13.33 -2.61 3.92
CA GLU A 20 -13.89 -1.78 2.85
C GLU A 20 -13.07 -0.50 2.64
N LEU A 21 -13.08 0.01 1.41
CA LEU A 21 -12.53 1.32 1.06
C LEU A 21 -13.64 2.28 0.64
N ARG A 22 -13.45 3.55 0.99
CA ARG A 22 -14.21 4.65 0.40
C ARG A 22 -13.84 4.84 -1.07
N ALA A 23 -14.79 5.31 -1.87
CA ALA A 23 -14.53 5.74 -3.24
C ALA A 23 -14.00 7.19 -3.27
N PRO A 24 -13.29 7.64 -4.32
CA PRO A 24 -12.89 9.04 -4.44
C PRO A 24 -14.04 10.04 -4.29
N SER A 25 -15.23 9.69 -4.78
CA SER A 25 -16.43 10.54 -4.66
C SER A 25 -16.90 10.74 -3.21
N ASP A 26 -16.53 9.86 -2.29
CA ASP A 26 -16.80 10.05 -0.86
C ASP A 26 -16.04 11.27 -0.30
N PHE A 27 -15.06 11.84 -1.02
CA PHE A 27 -14.23 12.97 -0.60
C PHE A 27 -14.57 14.29 -1.34
N ASP A 28 -15.52 14.28 -2.27
CA ASP A 28 -15.85 15.45 -3.12
C ASP A 28 -16.39 16.65 -2.33
N HIS A 29 -16.90 16.40 -1.12
CA HIS A 29 -17.40 17.45 -0.23
C HIS A 29 -16.28 18.20 0.52
N ILE A 30 -15.02 17.75 0.41
CA ILE A 30 -13.87 18.47 0.97
C ILE A 30 -13.43 19.53 -0.04
N GLU A 31 -13.82 20.78 0.20
CA GLU A 31 -13.61 21.89 -0.73
C GLU A 31 -12.13 22.27 -0.86
N ASP A 32 -11.38 22.30 0.25
CA ASP A 32 -9.95 22.58 0.20
C ASP A 32 -9.21 21.44 -0.51
N ARG A 33 -8.50 21.79 -1.59
CA ARG A 33 -7.82 20.81 -2.44
C ARG A 33 -6.70 20.08 -1.70
N THR A 34 -5.98 20.77 -0.81
CA THR A 34 -4.88 20.20 -0.02
C THR A 34 -5.44 19.20 0.99
N ASP A 35 -6.48 19.59 1.72
CA ASP A 35 -7.12 18.72 2.71
C ASP A 35 -7.76 17.50 2.06
N ARG A 36 -8.40 17.68 0.89
CA ARG A 36 -8.95 16.56 0.11
C ARG A 36 -7.85 15.61 -0.35
N SER A 37 -6.74 16.14 -0.85
CA SER A 37 -5.59 15.32 -1.25
C SER A 37 -5.05 14.50 -0.08
N ARG A 38 -4.89 15.11 1.09
CA ARG A 38 -4.43 14.42 2.30
C ARG A 38 -5.41 13.33 2.74
N ALA A 39 -6.70 13.61 2.73
CA ALA A 39 -7.75 12.64 3.09
C ALA A 39 -7.79 11.44 2.13
N LEU A 40 -7.63 11.67 0.82
CA LEU A 40 -7.51 10.60 -0.19
C LEU A 40 -6.30 9.71 0.09
N PHE A 41 -5.15 10.30 0.43
CA PHE A 41 -3.97 9.51 0.80
C PHE A 41 -4.18 8.72 2.09
N VAL A 42 -4.81 9.31 3.11
CA VAL A 42 -5.11 8.61 4.37
C VAL A 42 -5.97 7.36 4.10
N GLU A 43 -6.95 7.45 3.21
CA GLU A 43 -7.75 6.28 2.82
C GLU A 43 -6.92 5.25 2.05
N ALA A 44 -6.16 5.68 1.03
CA ALA A 44 -5.27 4.78 0.28
C ALA A 44 -4.23 4.10 1.18
N SER A 45 -3.76 4.80 2.22
CA SER A 45 -2.76 4.28 3.17
C SER A 45 -3.26 3.07 3.95
N ARG A 46 -4.58 2.88 4.08
CA ARG A 46 -5.17 1.68 4.70
C ARG A 46 -4.77 0.41 3.96
N VAL A 47 -4.60 0.48 2.64
CA VAL A 47 -4.05 -0.62 1.83
C VAL A 47 -2.55 -0.71 2.02
N LEU A 48 -1.83 0.40 1.87
CA LEU A 48 -0.36 0.43 1.95
C LEU A 48 0.18 -0.11 3.29
N SER A 49 -0.52 0.14 4.39
CA SER A 49 -0.18 -0.34 5.73
C SER A 49 -0.73 -1.74 6.05
N HIS A 50 -1.56 -2.30 5.17
CA HIS A 50 -2.17 -3.61 5.40
C HIS A 50 -1.12 -4.73 5.33
N PRO A 51 -1.23 -5.82 6.12
CA PRO A 51 -0.31 -6.96 6.05
C PRO A 51 -0.17 -7.60 4.66
N ARG A 52 -1.13 -7.39 3.75
CA ARG A 52 -0.97 -7.82 2.34
C ARG A 52 0.11 -7.03 1.59
N CYS A 53 0.39 -5.80 2.01
CA CYS A 53 1.40 -4.93 1.42
C CYS A 53 2.69 -4.91 2.24
N VAL A 54 2.60 -4.62 3.55
CA VAL A 54 3.81 -4.45 4.38
C VAL A 54 4.63 -5.73 4.57
N ASN A 55 4.02 -6.91 4.37
CA ASN A 55 4.75 -8.18 4.36
C ASN A 55 5.78 -8.26 3.22
N CYS A 56 5.49 -7.65 2.08
CA CYS A 56 6.37 -7.56 0.91
C CYS A 56 7.26 -6.30 0.92
N HIS A 57 6.98 -5.36 1.82
CA HIS A 57 7.75 -4.14 2.08
C HIS A 57 8.40 -4.14 3.49
N PRO A 58 9.15 -5.20 3.86
CA PRO A 58 9.75 -5.29 5.18
C PRO A 58 10.85 -4.24 5.37
N ASN A 59 11.09 -3.84 6.62
CA ASN A 59 12.18 -2.95 7.03
C ASN A 59 13.54 -3.66 7.22
N GLY A 60 13.68 -4.84 6.60
CA GLY A 60 14.90 -5.64 6.59
C GLY A 60 14.85 -6.64 5.45
N ASP A 61 15.69 -7.67 5.52
CA ASP A 61 15.80 -8.65 4.44
C ASP A 61 14.82 -9.81 4.54
N ALA A 62 14.29 -10.10 5.73
CA ALA A 62 13.32 -11.17 5.92
C ALA A 62 11.90 -10.64 5.67
N PRO A 63 11.11 -11.28 4.77
CA PRO A 63 9.70 -10.96 4.63
C PRO A 63 8.88 -11.42 5.83
N PHE A 64 7.66 -10.90 5.89
CA PHE A 64 6.67 -11.30 6.87
C PHE A 64 5.52 -12.09 6.23
N GLN A 65 4.72 -12.76 7.04
CA GLN A 65 3.53 -13.51 6.65
C GLN A 65 2.39 -13.29 7.66
N GLY A 66 1.19 -13.71 7.27
CA GLY A 66 0.00 -13.58 8.11
C GLY A 66 -0.40 -12.12 8.37
N MET A 67 -1.27 -11.93 9.36
CA MET A 67 -1.82 -10.61 9.72
C MET A 67 -1.03 -9.89 10.81
N ASN A 68 -0.10 -10.60 11.47
CA ASN A 68 0.59 -10.14 12.67
C ASN A 68 2.09 -9.89 12.46
N LEU A 69 2.53 -9.67 11.22
CA LEU A 69 3.95 -9.53 10.87
C LEU A 69 4.81 -10.70 11.39
N GLU A 70 4.31 -11.91 11.27
CA GLU A 70 5.08 -13.11 11.60
C GLU A 70 6.22 -13.26 10.60
N ARG A 71 7.41 -13.73 11.03
CA ARG A 71 8.48 -14.01 10.07
C ARG A 71 8.01 -15.06 9.07
N HIS A 72 8.42 -14.91 7.82
CA HIS A 72 8.15 -15.91 6.79
C HIS A 72 8.68 -17.29 7.23
N ASP A 73 7.87 -18.33 7.02
CA ASP A 73 8.19 -19.72 7.35
C ASP A 73 7.94 -20.61 6.11
N PRO A 74 8.96 -21.33 5.59
CA PRO A 74 10.35 -21.40 6.09
C PRO A 74 11.08 -20.06 5.98
N PRO A 75 12.14 -19.81 6.77
CA PRO A 75 12.90 -18.57 6.71
C PRO A 75 13.37 -18.24 5.29
N ALA A 76 13.04 -17.03 4.83
CA ALA A 76 13.45 -16.49 3.53
C ALA A 76 14.19 -15.17 3.72
N ILE A 77 15.08 -14.83 2.78
CA ILE A 77 15.87 -13.60 2.81
C ILE A 77 15.83 -12.98 1.41
N ARG A 78 15.66 -11.67 1.33
CA ARG A 78 15.49 -10.85 0.11
C ARG A 78 16.43 -11.19 -1.04
N GLY A 79 17.72 -11.37 -0.76
CA GLY A 79 18.77 -11.40 -1.78
C GLY A 79 18.95 -10.05 -2.51
N PRO A 80 19.93 -9.94 -3.43
CA PRO A 80 20.27 -8.66 -4.06
C PRO A 80 19.14 -8.06 -4.91
N GLU A 81 18.32 -8.90 -5.53
CA GLU A 81 17.26 -8.48 -6.46
C GLU A 81 15.86 -8.65 -5.87
N GLY A 82 15.72 -9.02 -4.59
CA GLY A 82 14.41 -9.23 -3.96
C GLY A 82 13.74 -10.57 -4.28
N HIS A 83 14.46 -11.50 -4.93
CA HIS A 83 13.95 -12.79 -5.40
C HIS A 83 14.42 -14.00 -4.56
N GLY A 84 15.03 -13.76 -3.40
CA GLY A 84 15.65 -14.82 -2.60
C GLY A 84 17.16 -14.90 -2.82
N VAL A 85 17.79 -15.85 -2.15
CA VAL A 85 19.22 -16.16 -2.28
C VAL A 85 19.40 -17.51 -2.98
N VAL A 86 20.60 -17.77 -3.49
CA VAL A 86 20.92 -19.03 -4.18
C VAL A 86 20.54 -20.24 -3.31
N GLY A 87 19.71 -21.13 -3.86
CA GLY A 87 19.22 -22.35 -3.20
C GLY A 87 17.97 -22.13 -2.32
N MET A 88 17.51 -20.89 -2.17
CA MET A 88 16.29 -20.49 -1.47
C MET A 88 15.59 -19.34 -2.23
N GLU A 89 15.59 -19.39 -3.56
CA GLU A 89 14.88 -18.46 -4.41
C GLU A 89 13.37 -18.58 -4.19
N CYS A 90 12.66 -17.45 -4.15
CA CYS A 90 11.22 -17.42 -3.87
C CYS A 90 10.44 -18.30 -4.86
N THR A 91 10.89 -18.36 -6.12
CA THR A 91 10.28 -19.14 -7.21
C THR A 91 10.36 -20.65 -7.02
N SER A 92 11.16 -21.13 -6.07
CA SER A 92 11.17 -22.55 -5.68
C SER A 92 9.85 -22.99 -5.06
N CYS A 93 9.11 -22.06 -4.44
CA CYS A 93 7.81 -22.31 -3.83
C CYS A 93 6.69 -21.46 -4.46
N HIS A 94 6.93 -20.15 -4.60
CA HIS A 94 5.95 -19.19 -5.11
C HIS A 94 5.95 -19.17 -6.63
N GLN A 95 4.83 -19.59 -7.21
CA GLN A 95 4.66 -19.64 -8.67
C GLN A 95 3.92 -18.41 -9.19
N ASP A 96 3.59 -18.43 -10.49
CA ASP A 96 2.82 -17.38 -11.17
C ASP A 96 1.37 -17.25 -10.70
N ARG A 97 0.89 -18.17 -9.85
CA ARG A 97 -0.44 -18.19 -9.26
C ARG A 97 -0.45 -18.89 -7.91
N ASN A 98 -1.49 -18.64 -7.12
CA ASN A 98 -1.74 -19.34 -5.86
C ASN A 98 -1.77 -20.87 -6.07
N GLN A 99 -1.16 -21.59 -5.14
CA GLN A 99 -1.11 -23.06 -5.14
C GLN A 99 -2.08 -23.58 -4.06
N ASP A 100 -3.28 -24.01 -4.46
CA ASP A 100 -4.35 -24.34 -3.51
C ASP A 100 -4.01 -25.53 -2.59
N LEU A 101 -3.40 -26.59 -3.14
CA LEU A 101 -3.06 -27.80 -2.36
C LEU A 101 -1.92 -27.55 -1.37
N ALA A 102 -0.85 -26.88 -1.83
CA ALA A 102 0.29 -26.55 -0.98
C ALA A 102 0.02 -25.32 -0.08
N ARG A 103 -1.07 -24.59 -0.34
CA ARG A 103 -1.43 -23.31 0.28
C ARG A 103 -0.35 -22.24 0.15
N VAL A 104 0.56 -22.35 -0.81
CA VAL A 104 1.61 -21.35 -1.07
C VAL A 104 1.02 -20.24 -1.96
N PRO A 105 1.16 -18.96 -1.58
CA PRO A 105 0.67 -17.88 -2.42
C PRO A 105 1.54 -17.72 -3.66
N GLY A 106 0.98 -17.18 -4.73
CA GLY A 106 1.74 -16.94 -5.95
C GLY A 106 1.05 -15.92 -6.85
N ALA A 107 1.88 -15.21 -7.60
CA ALA A 107 1.48 -14.20 -8.58
C ALA A 107 2.64 -14.00 -9.57
N PRO A 108 2.39 -13.44 -10.76
CA PRO A 108 3.46 -13.08 -11.69
C PRO A 108 4.49 -12.17 -11.01
N LYS A 109 5.78 -12.38 -11.34
CA LYS A 109 6.91 -11.55 -10.86
C LYS A 109 7.07 -11.52 -9.33
N TRP A 110 6.74 -12.61 -8.64
CA TRP A 110 6.85 -12.72 -7.18
C TRP A 110 8.22 -12.28 -6.63
N ALA A 111 8.23 -11.21 -5.84
CA ALA A 111 9.43 -10.57 -5.32
C ALA A 111 9.10 -9.70 -4.10
N LEU A 112 10.13 -9.36 -3.32
CA LEU A 112 10.04 -8.27 -2.34
C LEU A 112 10.28 -6.92 -2.99
N ALA A 113 9.56 -5.89 -2.52
CA ALA A 113 9.82 -4.52 -2.93
C ALA A 113 11.22 -4.10 -2.48
N PRO A 114 12.00 -3.32 -3.26
CA PRO A 114 13.36 -2.88 -2.89
C PRO A 114 13.48 -2.37 -1.44
N ILE A 115 14.65 -2.52 -0.82
CA ILE A 115 14.83 -2.16 0.61
C ILE A 115 14.53 -0.67 0.87
N GLU A 116 14.79 0.18 -0.12
CA GLU A 116 14.48 1.62 -0.10
C GLU A 116 12.97 1.88 -0.05
N MET A 117 12.14 0.89 -0.37
CA MET A 117 10.67 0.89 -0.34
C MET A 117 10.09 0.23 0.93
N ALA A 118 10.90 0.00 1.97
CA ALA A 118 10.42 -0.50 3.25
C ALA A 118 9.32 0.39 3.86
N TRP A 119 8.23 -0.22 4.33
CA TRP A 119 7.07 0.46 4.93
C TRP A 119 6.77 0.01 6.35
N VAL A 120 7.24 -1.16 6.79
CA VAL A 120 7.05 -1.62 8.18
C VAL A 120 7.60 -0.59 9.18
N GLY A 121 6.76 -0.17 10.11
CA GLY A 121 7.11 0.80 11.16
C GLY A 121 7.09 2.27 10.73
N LYS A 122 6.71 2.57 9.48
CA LYS A 122 6.57 3.96 9.00
C LYS A 122 5.20 4.54 9.30
N THR A 123 5.16 5.85 9.54
CA THR A 123 3.92 6.63 9.58
C THR A 123 3.34 6.78 8.17
N ARG A 124 2.07 7.15 8.08
CA ARG A 124 1.42 7.46 6.79
C ARG A 124 2.12 8.61 6.07
N ALA A 125 2.55 9.63 6.80
CA ALA A 125 3.28 10.77 6.25
C ALA A 125 4.66 10.34 5.70
N GLU A 126 5.38 9.47 6.42
CA GLU A 126 6.65 8.91 5.97
C GLU A 126 6.50 8.08 4.67
N VAL A 127 5.45 7.24 4.58
CA VAL A 127 5.15 6.46 3.36
C VAL A 127 4.74 7.38 2.20
N CYS A 128 3.93 8.42 2.46
CA CYS A 128 3.56 9.41 1.44
C CYS A 128 4.80 10.10 0.85
N ALA A 129 5.66 10.63 1.72
CA ALA A 129 6.88 11.32 1.30
C ALA A 129 7.82 10.39 0.52
N GLN A 130 7.86 9.10 0.89
CA GLN A 130 8.64 8.09 0.19
C GLN A 130 8.09 7.78 -1.21
N LEU A 131 6.76 7.65 -1.37
CA LEU A 131 6.14 7.43 -2.67
C LEU A 131 6.41 8.59 -3.65
N LYS A 132 6.49 9.83 -3.15
CA LYS A 132 6.80 11.01 -3.97
C LYS A 132 8.27 11.11 -4.36
N ASP A 133 9.16 10.42 -3.66
CA ASP A 133 10.59 10.49 -3.88
C ASP A 133 11.07 9.38 -4.82
N SER A 134 11.38 9.75 -6.07
CA SER A 134 11.88 8.83 -7.10
C SER A 134 13.10 7.99 -6.66
N LYS A 135 13.92 8.51 -5.73
CA LYS A 135 15.08 7.78 -5.21
C LYS A 135 14.70 6.68 -4.21
N ARG A 136 13.47 6.70 -3.69
CA ARG A 136 12.98 5.78 -2.64
C ARG A 136 11.70 5.03 -3.02
N ASN A 137 11.20 5.20 -4.25
CA ASN A 137 10.00 4.53 -4.79
C ASN A 137 10.29 3.58 -5.97
N GLY A 138 11.57 3.30 -6.22
CA GLY A 138 12.01 2.50 -7.37
C GLY A 138 12.01 3.27 -8.69
N GLY A 139 12.33 4.58 -8.66
CA GLY A 139 12.50 5.41 -9.86
C GLY A 139 11.20 5.80 -10.57
N LYS A 140 10.05 5.62 -9.94
CA LYS A 140 8.74 5.87 -10.54
C LYS A 140 8.33 7.34 -10.45
N THR A 141 7.67 7.82 -11.48
CA THR A 141 6.86 9.04 -11.43
C THR A 141 5.54 8.76 -10.69
N LEU A 142 4.83 9.81 -10.27
CA LEU A 142 3.52 9.65 -9.64
C LEU A 142 2.51 8.96 -10.57
N GLN A 143 2.56 9.21 -11.88
CA GLN A 143 1.67 8.52 -12.82
C GLN A 143 2.03 7.04 -12.99
N GLN A 144 3.32 6.69 -12.93
CA GLN A 144 3.72 5.28 -12.89
C GLN A 144 3.33 4.61 -11.57
N ILE A 145 3.23 5.35 -10.47
CA ILE A 145 2.67 4.84 -9.21
C ILE A 145 1.18 4.56 -9.36
N VAL A 146 0.42 5.47 -9.99
CA VAL A 146 -1.01 5.24 -10.30
C VAL A 146 -1.18 3.95 -11.12
N GLU A 147 -0.41 3.81 -12.20
CA GLU A 147 -0.44 2.62 -13.06
C GLU A 147 -0.09 1.34 -12.30
N HIS A 148 0.98 1.37 -11.51
CA HIS A 148 1.39 0.23 -10.69
C HIS A 148 0.33 -0.14 -9.65
N SER A 149 -0.24 0.85 -8.95
CA SER A 149 -1.31 0.62 -7.97
C SER A 149 -2.57 0.03 -8.60
N ALA A 150 -2.91 0.44 -9.82
CA ALA A 150 -4.16 0.06 -10.48
C ALA A 150 -4.07 -1.27 -11.24
N HIS A 151 -2.91 -1.61 -11.82
CA HIS A 151 -2.81 -2.65 -12.84
C HIS A 151 -1.67 -3.67 -12.63
N ASP A 152 -0.79 -3.48 -11.66
CA ASP A 152 0.28 -4.46 -11.41
C ASP A 152 -0.28 -5.77 -10.86
N GLU A 153 0.09 -6.90 -11.47
CA GLU A 153 -0.44 -8.23 -11.14
C GLU A 153 0.07 -8.76 -9.79
N LEU A 154 1.28 -8.38 -9.36
CA LEU A 154 1.78 -8.72 -8.04
C LEU A 154 1.05 -7.91 -6.97
N VAL A 155 0.74 -6.64 -7.26
CA VAL A 155 -0.11 -5.81 -6.39
C VAL A 155 -1.52 -6.39 -6.31
N ALA A 156 -2.09 -6.84 -7.44
CA ALA A 156 -3.43 -7.43 -7.55
C ALA A 156 -3.62 -8.64 -6.61
N TRP A 157 -2.56 -9.40 -6.35
CA TRP A 157 -2.57 -10.53 -5.42
C TRP A 157 -3.07 -10.14 -4.02
N GLY A 158 -2.89 -8.88 -3.61
CA GLY A 158 -3.39 -8.38 -2.32
C GLY A 158 -4.90 -8.58 -2.12
N TRP A 159 -5.69 -8.64 -3.19
CA TRP A 159 -7.14 -8.88 -3.14
C TRP A 159 -7.55 -10.30 -3.55
N ALA A 160 -6.61 -11.11 -4.05
CA ALA A 160 -6.79 -12.53 -4.34
C ALA A 160 -5.68 -13.38 -3.71
N PRO A 161 -5.55 -13.39 -2.36
CA PRO A 161 -4.36 -13.92 -1.68
C PRO A 161 -4.29 -15.46 -1.56
N GLY A 162 -5.24 -16.16 -2.17
CA GLY A 162 -5.37 -17.61 -2.08
C GLY A 162 -6.07 -18.09 -0.80
N VAL A 163 -6.14 -19.41 -0.65
CA VAL A 163 -6.97 -20.07 0.36
C VAL A 163 -6.65 -19.63 1.79
N GLY A 164 -7.69 -19.23 2.53
CA GLY A 164 -7.62 -18.95 3.97
C GLY A 164 -6.96 -17.63 4.34
N ARG A 165 -6.71 -16.73 3.38
CA ARG A 165 -6.12 -15.41 3.63
C ARG A 165 -7.13 -14.29 3.44
N GLU A 166 -7.10 -13.33 4.35
CA GLU A 166 -7.91 -12.11 4.26
C GLU A 166 -7.36 -11.20 3.14
N PRO A 167 -8.22 -10.67 2.25
CA PRO A 167 -7.81 -9.71 1.23
C PRO A 167 -7.49 -8.35 1.85
N ALA A 168 -6.75 -7.51 1.12
CA ALA A 168 -6.63 -6.09 1.44
C ALA A 168 -8.00 -5.40 1.38
N PRO A 169 -8.18 -4.25 2.08
CA PRO A 169 -9.44 -3.52 2.05
C PRO A 169 -9.86 -3.14 0.62
N GLY A 170 -11.17 -3.23 0.33
CA GLY A 170 -11.76 -2.84 -0.94
C GLY A 170 -11.31 -3.71 -2.12
N THR A 171 -10.92 -3.08 -3.22
CA THR A 171 -10.45 -3.71 -4.46
C THR A 171 -9.25 -2.97 -5.04
N GLN A 172 -8.46 -3.62 -5.90
CA GLN A 172 -7.36 -2.95 -6.59
C GLN A 172 -7.83 -1.74 -7.40
N LYS A 173 -8.99 -1.86 -8.06
CA LYS A 173 -9.60 -0.76 -8.82
C LYS A 173 -9.88 0.45 -7.93
N GLN A 174 -10.44 0.24 -6.74
CA GLN A 174 -10.69 1.32 -5.78
C GLN A 174 -9.38 1.91 -5.26
N PHE A 175 -8.38 1.08 -4.95
CA PHE A 175 -7.06 1.55 -4.53
C PHE A 175 -6.39 2.41 -5.61
N GLY A 176 -6.34 1.93 -6.85
CA GLY A 176 -5.84 2.69 -8.00
C GLY A 176 -6.58 4.02 -8.20
N ALA A 177 -7.91 4.02 -8.06
CA ALA A 177 -8.71 5.24 -8.17
C ALA A 177 -8.42 6.26 -7.05
N LEU A 178 -8.19 5.79 -5.81
CA LEU A 178 -7.80 6.65 -4.69
C LEU A 178 -6.40 7.25 -4.92
N VAL A 179 -5.45 6.44 -5.38
CA VAL A 179 -4.08 6.91 -5.69
C VAL A 179 -4.11 7.91 -6.86
N ALA A 180 -4.91 7.66 -7.91
CA ALA A 180 -5.12 8.60 -9.00
C ALA A 180 -5.69 9.94 -8.51
N ALA A 181 -6.77 9.90 -7.75
CA ALA A 181 -7.39 11.11 -7.20
C ALA A 181 -6.44 11.87 -6.27
N TRP A 182 -5.63 11.17 -5.46
CA TRP A 182 -4.58 11.78 -4.65
C TRP A 182 -3.53 12.49 -5.51
N VAL A 183 -3.06 11.87 -6.59
CA VAL A 183 -2.10 12.50 -7.52
C VAL A 183 -2.71 13.72 -8.22
N GLU A 184 -3.94 13.60 -8.73
CA GLU A 184 -4.68 14.69 -9.40
C GLU A 184 -4.93 15.89 -8.47
N SER A 185 -5.18 15.63 -7.19
CA SER A 185 -5.41 16.65 -6.17
C SER A 185 -4.13 17.28 -5.61
N GLY A 186 -2.94 16.84 -6.03
CA GLY A 186 -1.66 17.48 -5.72
C GLY A 186 -0.64 16.59 -5.02
N ALA A 187 -0.99 15.33 -4.75
CA ALA A 187 -0.16 14.37 -4.03
C ALA A 187 0.31 14.90 -2.65
N GLU A 188 -0.56 15.63 -1.94
CA GLU A 188 -0.25 16.18 -0.63
C GLU A 188 -0.18 15.09 0.43
N CYS A 189 0.79 15.22 1.33
CA CYS A 189 0.99 14.29 2.42
C CYS A 189 0.23 14.73 3.67
N PRO A 190 -0.37 13.78 4.41
CA PRO A 190 -0.98 14.10 5.70
C PRO A 190 0.10 14.59 6.66
N ASP A 191 -0.32 15.36 7.66
CA ASP A 191 0.56 15.77 8.73
C ASP A 191 1.02 14.54 9.54
N GLU A 192 2.19 14.62 10.19
CA GLU A 192 2.73 13.50 10.98
C GLU A 192 1.75 13.11 12.09
N GLU A 193 1.30 11.85 12.07
CA GLU A 193 0.64 11.25 13.22
C GLU A 193 1.72 10.91 14.26
N ALA A 194 1.52 11.28 15.52
CA ALA A 194 2.43 10.91 16.59
C ALA A 194 2.56 9.37 16.64
N LYS A 195 3.80 8.86 16.55
CA LYS A 195 4.11 7.42 16.68
C LYS A 195 3.56 6.95 18.04
N ARG A 196 2.51 6.12 18.02
CA ARG A 196 1.95 5.48 19.21
C ARG A 196 2.70 4.18 19.49
#